data_AF-A0AAN8RW14-F1
#
_entry.id   AF-A0AAN8RW14-F1
#
_cell.length_a   1.000
_cell.length_b   1.000
_cell.length_c   1.000
_cell.angle_alpha   90.00
_cell.angle_beta   90.00
_cell.angle_gamma   90.00
#
_symmetry.space_group_name_H-M   'P 1'
#
loop_
_entity.id
_entity.type
_entity.pdbx_description
1 polymer ?
#
loop_
_entity_poly.entity_id
_entity_poly.type
_entity_poly.pdbx_seq_one_letter_code
_entity_poly.pdbx_strand_id
1 'polypeptide(L)'
;MSTQQPGDILWDEIFYINPNGFEVLKKPLAELSTPESRDFLLKPIYEYKGFAIKYTARYREIEMAKLAGDCEIKVHGYVLRSYEEYPELQLCKVGLVMEKGRSLAEYIKTITDNEPEKLRVKNEMISVVERLHTEYRMVHGDIKPSNFLICPDGKIRLCDFEGAYPEDEPAELWGPLVNDLGGIAYTDRYQSKHRDEYIPPTRNDDWYALAISVWELYTGKTAFDSISTTEKFRDHQRTGQTVDLTEVKDSETREWIRKILREGDALV
;
A
#
# COMPACT_ATOMS: atom_id res chain seq x y z
N MET A 1 -12.15 -0.28 27.67
CA MET A 1 -11.46 0.98 27.98
C MET A 1 -10.17 0.97 27.19
N SER A 2 -10.05 1.78 26.13
CA SER A 2 -8.77 1.91 25.41
C SER A 2 -7.88 2.85 26.21
N THR A 3 -7.08 2.31 27.12
CA THR A 3 -6.01 3.08 27.77
C THR A 3 -4.96 3.41 26.71
N GLN A 4 -4.67 4.70 26.53
CA GLN A 4 -3.61 5.17 25.64
C GLN A 4 -2.30 4.41 25.90
N GLN A 5 -1.69 3.86 24.86
CA GLN A 5 -0.38 3.20 24.95
C GLN A 5 0.75 4.19 24.61
N PRO A 6 2.01 3.92 25.02
CA PRO A 6 3.11 4.90 24.89
C PRO A 6 3.38 5.47 23.49
N GLY A 7 2.99 4.77 22.41
CA GLY A 7 3.16 5.25 21.03
C GLY A 7 1.92 5.89 20.40
N ASP A 8 0.79 5.94 21.12
CA ASP A 8 -0.43 6.59 20.61
C ASP A 8 -0.29 8.12 20.63
N ILE A 9 -0.79 8.76 19.59
CA ILE A 9 -0.79 10.22 19.44
C ILE A 9 -2.23 10.70 19.34
N LEU A 10 -2.61 11.72 20.11
CA LEU A 10 -3.94 12.32 19.96
C LEU A 10 -4.01 13.14 18.67
N TRP A 11 -5.11 13.04 17.95
CA TRP A 11 -5.39 13.81 16.73
C TRP A 11 -5.16 15.31 16.96
N ASP A 12 -5.59 15.83 18.11
CA ASP A 12 -5.48 17.25 18.49
C ASP A 12 -4.04 17.71 18.79
N GLU A 13 -3.10 16.76 18.91
CA GLU A 13 -1.66 17.06 18.96
C GLU A 13 -1.09 17.34 17.55
N ILE A 14 -1.71 16.77 16.51
CA ILE A 14 -1.24 16.81 15.12
C ILE A 14 -2.02 17.85 14.30
N PHE A 15 -3.34 17.92 14.50
CA PHE A 15 -4.26 18.77 13.74
C PHE A 15 -5.16 19.57 14.68
N TYR A 16 -5.44 20.84 14.35
CA TYR A 16 -6.47 21.63 15.02
C TYR A 16 -7.40 22.21 13.97
N ILE A 17 -8.70 21.86 13.98
CA ILE A 17 -9.67 22.37 13.00
C ILE A 17 -10.34 23.62 13.56
N ASN A 18 -10.30 24.75 12.84
CA ASN A 18 -11.08 25.95 13.19
C ASN A 18 -12.59 25.62 13.23
N PRO A 19 -13.34 26.04 14.26
CA PRO A 19 -14.79 25.82 14.33
C PRO A 19 -15.61 26.34 13.14
N ASN A 20 -15.04 27.22 12.30
CA ASN A 20 -15.71 27.75 11.10
C ASN A 20 -15.38 27.00 9.78
N GLY A 21 -14.65 25.88 9.83
CA GLY A 21 -14.27 25.08 8.66
C GLY A 21 -12.78 24.72 8.62
N PHE A 22 -12.43 23.69 7.83
CA PHE A 22 -11.16 22.96 7.69
C PHE A 22 -9.86 23.79 7.61
N GLU A 23 -9.51 24.54 8.65
CA GLU A 23 -8.26 25.28 8.73
C GLU A 23 -7.43 24.76 9.92
N VAL A 24 -6.19 24.34 9.63
CA VAL A 24 -5.24 23.75 10.60
C VAL A 24 -4.52 24.86 11.35
N LEU A 25 -4.83 25.08 12.64
CA LEU A 25 -4.28 26.21 13.42
C LEU A 25 -3.17 25.85 14.42
N LYS A 26 -2.83 24.57 14.59
CA LYS A 26 -1.73 24.13 15.46
C LYS A 26 -0.67 23.47 14.60
N LYS A 27 0.54 24.02 14.64
CA LYS A 27 1.66 23.56 13.83
C LYS A 27 2.95 23.89 14.61
N PRO A 28 4.05 23.19 14.31
CA PRO A 28 5.17 23.94 13.79
C PRO A 28 5.19 23.69 12.28
N LEU A 29 4.52 24.59 11.57
CA LEU A 29 4.53 24.73 10.11
C LEU A 29 5.91 25.11 9.61
N ALA A 30 6.79 25.57 10.50
CA ALA A 30 8.07 26.15 10.18
C ALA A 30 9.06 25.15 9.54
N GLU A 31 8.81 23.84 9.59
CA GLU A 31 9.66 22.82 8.95
C GLU A 31 9.01 22.18 7.70
N LEU A 32 7.76 22.52 7.40
CA LEU A 32 7.15 22.19 6.11
C LEU A 32 7.54 23.28 5.13
N SER A 33 8.68 23.11 4.48
CA SER A 33 9.17 23.98 3.41
C SER A 33 8.26 23.86 2.17
N THR A 34 7.12 24.57 2.12
CA THR A 34 6.54 25.29 0.95
C THR A 34 5.09 25.78 1.20
N PRO A 35 4.58 26.76 0.42
CA PRO A 35 3.35 27.52 0.68
C PRO A 35 1.99 26.80 0.56
N GLU A 36 1.92 25.50 0.25
CA GLU A 36 0.65 24.84 -0.09
C GLU A 36 -0.06 24.20 1.13
N SER A 37 -0.69 25.02 1.97
CA SER A 37 -1.47 24.60 3.15
C SER A 37 -2.73 23.76 2.86
N ARG A 38 -2.96 23.33 1.61
CA ARG A 38 -4.09 22.45 1.19
C ARG A 38 -3.66 21.08 0.67
N ASP A 39 -2.37 20.88 0.36
CA ASP A 39 -1.87 19.61 -0.19
C ASP A 39 -1.81 18.49 0.86
N PHE A 40 -1.87 18.87 2.14
CA PHE A 40 -1.92 17.93 3.26
C PHE A 40 -3.18 17.03 3.17
N LEU A 41 -4.36 17.58 2.84
CA LEU A 41 -5.57 16.77 2.64
C LEU A 41 -5.42 15.74 1.51
N LEU A 42 -4.43 15.91 0.62
CA LEU A 42 -4.16 15.04 -0.51
C LEU A 42 -3.06 14.01 -0.25
N LYS A 43 -2.28 14.13 0.84
CA LYS A 43 -1.17 13.21 1.18
C LYS A 43 -1.42 12.54 2.53
N PRO A 44 -1.82 11.25 2.55
CA PRO A 44 -2.28 10.58 3.76
C PRO A 44 -1.17 10.22 4.75
N ILE A 45 0.12 10.39 4.38
CA ILE A 45 1.28 9.98 5.18
C ILE A 45 2.18 11.19 5.49
N TYR A 46 2.53 11.39 6.77
CA TYR A 46 3.43 12.44 7.25
C TYR A 46 4.58 11.93 8.09
N GLU A 47 5.68 12.67 8.12
CA GLU A 47 6.74 12.43 9.10
C GLU A 47 6.53 13.29 10.35
N TYR A 48 6.60 12.67 11.52
CA TYR A 48 6.49 13.36 12.81
C TYR A 48 7.33 12.64 13.88
N LYS A 49 8.24 13.39 14.52
CA LYS A 49 9.15 12.87 15.56
C LYS A 49 9.91 11.58 15.13
N GLY A 50 10.25 11.47 13.86
CA GLY A 50 10.95 10.31 13.29
C GLY A 50 10.07 9.12 12.93
N PHE A 51 8.74 9.24 13.04
CA PHE A 51 7.77 8.24 12.62
C PHE A 51 7.03 8.67 11.35
N ALA A 52 6.53 7.69 10.59
CA ALA A 52 5.54 7.91 9.54
C ALA A 52 4.13 7.82 10.14
N ILE A 53 3.25 8.77 9.87
CA ILE A 53 1.88 8.83 10.38
C ILE A 53 0.92 8.75 9.21
N LYS A 54 0.15 7.66 9.13
CA LYS A 54 -1.06 7.58 8.28
C LYS A 54 -2.25 8.02 9.13
N TYR A 55 -2.73 9.24 8.96
CA TYR A 55 -3.77 9.81 9.84
C TYR A 55 -5.19 9.47 9.40
N THR A 56 -5.35 8.81 8.25
CA THR A 56 -6.64 8.28 7.77
C THR A 56 -6.49 6.78 7.55
N ALA A 57 -6.64 5.99 8.60
CA ALA A 57 -6.70 4.54 8.51
C ALA A 57 -8.05 4.06 9.05
N ARG A 58 -8.72 3.21 8.26
CA ARG A 58 -10.01 2.64 8.68
C ARG A 58 -9.79 1.53 9.69
N TYR A 59 -10.81 1.24 10.51
CA TYR A 59 -10.75 0.16 11.48
C TYR A 59 -10.29 -1.16 10.86
N ARG A 60 -10.87 -1.52 9.70
CA ARG A 60 -10.51 -2.76 9.00
C ARG A 60 -9.05 -2.79 8.57
N GLU A 61 -8.55 -1.72 7.96
CA GLU A 61 -7.13 -1.62 7.57
C GLU A 61 -6.22 -1.82 8.79
N ILE A 62 -6.53 -1.18 9.92
CA ILE A 62 -5.77 -1.31 11.16
C ILE A 62 -5.77 -2.76 11.66
N GLU A 63 -6.90 -3.46 11.58
CA GLU A 63 -6.96 -4.88 11.96
C GLU A 63 -6.19 -5.77 10.98
N MET A 64 -6.28 -5.52 9.68
CA MET A 64 -5.51 -6.27 8.67
C MET A 64 -3.99 -6.08 8.86
N ALA A 65 -3.54 -4.84 9.07
CA ALA A 65 -2.15 -4.53 9.36
C ALA A 65 -1.61 -5.29 10.58
N LYS A 66 -2.42 -5.44 11.65
CA LYS A 66 -2.03 -6.25 12.82
C LYS A 66 -1.93 -7.73 12.49
N LEU A 67 -2.88 -8.27 11.73
CA LEU A 67 -2.91 -9.68 11.37
C LEU A 67 -1.71 -10.07 10.50
N ALA A 68 -1.19 -9.14 9.70
CA ALA A 68 -0.01 -9.33 8.86
C ALA A 68 1.31 -9.44 9.63
N GLY A 69 1.31 -9.20 10.95
CA GLY A 69 2.46 -9.45 11.82
C GLY A 69 3.74 -8.72 11.38
N ASP A 70 4.81 -9.47 11.11
CA ASP A 70 6.12 -8.90 10.75
C ASP A 70 6.29 -8.57 9.26
N CYS A 71 5.29 -8.92 8.44
CA CYS A 71 5.20 -8.48 7.05
C CYS A 71 4.78 -7.01 6.93
N GLU A 72 4.01 -6.48 7.89
CA GLU A 72 3.61 -5.07 7.95
C GLU A 72 4.74 -4.20 8.54
N ILE A 73 4.88 -2.98 8.04
CA ILE A 73 5.78 -1.98 8.62
C ILE A 73 5.47 -1.80 10.11
N LYS A 74 6.49 -1.74 10.95
CA LYS A 74 6.30 -1.75 12.39
C LYS A 74 5.39 -0.61 12.86
N VAL A 75 4.22 -0.94 13.40
CA VAL A 75 3.29 0.01 14.01
C VAL A 75 3.71 0.27 15.45
N HIS A 76 4.02 1.52 15.76
CA HIS A 76 4.42 1.99 17.09
C HIS A 76 3.22 2.47 17.93
N GLY A 77 2.13 2.87 17.28
CA GLY A 77 0.91 3.28 17.96
C GLY A 77 -0.17 3.72 16.98
N TYR A 78 -1.22 4.34 17.50
CA TYR A 78 -2.36 4.79 16.72
C TYR A 78 -2.57 6.29 16.84
N VAL A 79 -3.10 6.90 15.78
CA VAL A 79 -3.69 8.23 15.89
C VAL A 79 -5.07 8.07 16.52
N LEU A 80 -5.31 8.75 17.63
CA LEU A 80 -6.53 8.64 18.41
C LEU A 80 -7.37 9.91 18.31
N ARG A 81 -8.67 9.79 18.07
CA ARG A 81 -9.59 10.92 18.01
C ARG A 81 -10.82 10.68 18.88
N SER A 82 -11.20 11.68 19.67
CA SER A 82 -12.51 11.74 20.32
C SER A 82 -13.52 12.45 19.43
N TYR A 83 -14.78 12.05 19.52
CA TYR A 83 -15.89 12.69 18.82
C TYR A 83 -16.83 13.33 19.85
N GLU A 84 -16.97 14.66 19.82
CA GLU A 84 -17.84 15.38 20.77
C GLU A 84 -19.32 14.99 20.63
N GLU A 85 -19.75 14.65 19.42
CA GLU A 85 -21.10 14.19 19.10
C GLU A 85 -21.41 12.79 19.67
N TYR A 86 -20.36 12.02 20.01
CA TYR A 86 -20.44 10.65 20.51
C TYR A 86 -19.54 10.46 21.74
N PRO A 87 -19.80 11.16 22.86
CA PRO A 87 -18.95 11.13 24.05
C PRO A 87 -18.81 9.72 24.67
N GLU A 88 -19.75 8.81 24.37
CA GLU A 88 -19.73 7.41 24.78
C GLU A 88 -18.67 6.57 24.05
N LEU A 89 -18.25 6.96 22.85
CA LEU A 89 -17.35 6.16 22.00
C LEU A 89 -15.88 6.16 22.45
N GLN A 90 -15.51 6.91 23.50
CA GLN A 90 -14.13 7.09 23.95
C GLN A 90 -13.19 7.54 22.79
N LEU A 91 -11.87 7.38 22.96
CA LEU A 91 -10.90 7.63 21.90
C LEU A 91 -10.96 6.52 20.84
N CYS A 92 -11.25 6.88 19.60
CA CYS A 92 -11.26 5.99 18.45
C CYS A 92 -9.91 6.00 17.72
N LYS A 93 -9.48 4.84 17.21
CA LYS A 93 -8.32 4.75 16.32
C LYS A 93 -8.72 5.23 14.93
N VAL A 94 -8.03 6.24 14.43
CA VAL A 94 -8.28 6.85 13.12
C VAL A 94 -7.06 6.85 12.21
N GLY A 95 -5.93 6.33 12.70
CA GLY A 95 -4.67 6.32 11.97
C GLY A 95 -3.60 5.43 12.60
N LEU A 96 -2.48 5.30 11.91
CA LEU A 96 -1.31 4.51 12.28
C LEU A 96 -0.10 5.42 12.52
N VAL A 97 0.67 5.13 13.56
CA VAL A 97 2.02 5.68 13.80
C VAL A 97 3.00 4.55 13.54
N MET A 98 3.83 4.69 12.52
CA MET A 98 4.63 3.63 11.92
C MET A 98 6.11 3.99 11.92
N GLU A 99 6.96 2.96 11.90
CA GLU A 99 8.38 3.11 11.61
C GLU A 99 8.58 3.73 10.23
N LYS A 100 9.61 4.57 10.11
CA LYS A 100 9.93 5.22 8.84
C LYS A 100 10.65 4.23 7.92
N GLY A 101 10.03 3.90 6.79
CA GLY A 101 10.64 3.14 5.71
C GLY A 101 10.82 3.97 4.44
N ARG A 102 11.71 3.53 3.54
CA ARG A 102 11.88 4.12 2.20
C ARG A 102 11.09 3.31 1.18
N SER A 103 10.18 3.97 0.46
CA SER A 103 9.36 3.33 -0.57
C SER A 103 10.19 2.80 -1.74
N LEU A 104 9.87 1.58 -2.22
CA LEU A 104 10.51 1.02 -3.41
C LEU A 104 10.19 1.82 -4.68
N ALA A 105 9.03 2.49 -4.76
CA ALA A 105 8.69 3.37 -5.89
C ALA A 105 9.75 4.47 -6.13
N GLU A 106 10.38 4.97 -5.06
CA GLU A 106 11.48 5.92 -5.14
C GLU A 106 12.85 5.23 -5.20
N TYR A 107 13.02 4.12 -4.47
CA TYR A 107 14.30 3.43 -4.40
C TYR A 107 14.73 2.81 -5.73
N ILE A 108 13.80 2.22 -6.48
CA ILE A 108 14.05 1.60 -7.79
C ILE A 108 14.78 2.55 -8.73
N LYS A 109 14.40 3.84 -8.72
CA LYS A 109 15.00 4.89 -9.56
C LYS A 109 16.48 5.15 -9.23
N THR A 110 16.94 4.72 -8.06
CA THR A 110 18.33 4.92 -7.60
C THR A 110 19.23 3.70 -7.81
N ILE A 111 18.68 2.57 -8.24
CA ILE A 111 19.41 1.30 -8.41
C ILE A 111 19.31 0.74 -9.85
N THR A 112 18.98 1.60 -10.82
CA THR A 112 18.74 1.21 -12.22
C THR A 112 19.89 0.44 -12.87
N ASP A 113 21.13 0.70 -12.46
CA ASP A 113 22.34 0.04 -12.99
C ASP A 113 23.00 -0.92 -11.97
N ASN A 114 22.31 -1.24 -10.87
CA ASN A 114 22.82 -2.10 -9.79
C ASN A 114 22.12 -3.46 -9.77
N GLU A 115 22.55 -4.38 -10.63
CA GLU A 115 21.96 -5.72 -10.77
C GLU A 115 21.99 -6.56 -9.48
N PRO A 116 23.09 -6.61 -8.70
CA PRO A 116 23.08 -7.32 -7.42
C PRO A 116 22.01 -6.81 -6.44
N GLU A 117 21.81 -5.49 -6.39
CA GLU A 117 20.81 -4.88 -5.52
C GLU A 117 19.39 -5.13 -6.03
N LYS A 118 19.15 -5.07 -7.35
CA LYS A 118 17.86 -5.48 -7.94
C LYS A 118 17.52 -6.92 -7.58
N LEU A 119 18.48 -7.84 -7.67
CA LEU A 119 18.27 -9.24 -7.31
C LEU A 119 17.93 -9.39 -5.82
N ARG A 120 18.65 -8.69 -4.94
CA ARG A 120 18.35 -8.67 -3.50
C ARG A 120 16.94 -8.16 -3.22
N VAL A 121 16.57 -7.02 -3.81
CA VAL A 121 15.24 -6.41 -3.64
C VAL A 121 14.14 -7.35 -4.18
N LYS A 122 14.32 -7.94 -5.36
CA LYS A 122 13.38 -8.94 -5.93
C LYS A 122 13.14 -10.08 -4.96
N ASN A 123 14.20 -10.68 -4.41
CA ASN A 123 14.09 -11.82 -3.52
C ASN A 123 13.39 -11.47 -2.20
N GLU A 124 13.68 -10.29 -1.64
CA GLU A 124 13.00 -9.79 -0.44
C GLU A 124 11.51 -9.49 -0.70
N MET A 125 11.15 -8.93 -1.85
CA MET A 125 9.76 -8.71 -2.26
C MET A 125 8.99 -10.04 -2.39
N ILE A 126 9.61 -11.05 -3.04
CA ILE A 126 9.04 -12.40 -3.15
C ILE A 126 8.85 -13.00 -1.75
N SER A 127 9.87 -12.89 -0.90
CA SER A 127 9.85 -13.48 0.44
C SER A 127 8.75 -12.89 1.32
N VAL A 128 8.56 -11.56 1.33
CA VAL A 128 7.52 -10.95 2.19
C VAL A 128 6.10 -11.29 1.71
N VAL A 129 5.86 -11.36 0.39
CA VAL A 129 4.57 -11.77 -0.18
C VAL A 129 4.30 -13.24 0.11
N GLU A 130 5.29 -14.11 -0.08
CA GLU A 130 5.18 -15.54 0.23
C GLU A 130 4.85 -15.75 1.71
N ARG A 131 5.59 -15.10 2.63
CA ARG A 131 5.30 -15.19 4.07
C ARG A 131 3.90 -14.70 4.41
N LEU A 132 3.45 -13.58 3.83
CA LEU A 132 2.09 -13.08 4.04
C LEU A 132 1.04 -14.15 3.66
N HIS A 133 1.23 -14.81 2.52
CA HIS A 133 0.32 -15.85 2.03
C HIS A 133 0.40 -17.14 2.86
N THR A 134 1.60 -17.59 3.24
CA THR A 134 1.79 -18.92 3.84
C THR A 134 1.70 -18.92 5.35
N GLU A 135 2.28 -17.92 6.02
CA GLU A 135 2.36 -17.85 7.48
C GLU A 135 1.15 -17.10 8.07
N TYR A 136 0.76 -15.99 7.43
CA TYR A 136 -0.34 -15.14 7.89
C TYR A 136 -1.68 -15.42 7.20
N ARG A 137 -1.70 -16.25 6.14
CA ARG A 137 -2.89 -16.64 5.39
C ARG A 137 -3.71 -15.43 4.89
N MET A 138 -2.99 -14.40 4.46
CA MET A 138 -3.57 -13.15 3.99
C MET A 138 -3.18 -12.89 2.54
N VAL A 139 -4.10 -12.27 1.81
CA VAL A 139 -3.84 -11.64 0.51
C VAL A 139 -3.75 -10.13 0.76
N HIS A 140 -2.76 -9.45 0.18
CA HIS A 140 -2.60 -8.00 0.33
C HIS A 140 -3.58 -7.22 -0.55
N GLY A 141 -3.78 -7.65 -1.80
CA GLY A 141 -4.75 -7.08 -2.73
C GLY A 141 -4.34 -5.76 -3.41
N ASP A 142 -3.18 -5.19 -3.08
CA ASP A 142 -2.65 -3.95 -3.69
C ASP A 142 -1.11 -3.95 -3.69
N ILE A 143 -0.54 -5.05 -4.19
CA ILE A 143 0.91 -5.18 -4.34
C ILE A 143 1.41 -4.22 -5.42
N LYS A 144 2.29 -3.29 -5.04
CA LYS A 144 2.93 -2.32 -5.95
C LYS A 144 4.18 -1.73 -5.30
N PRO A 145 5.15 -1.18 -6.05
CA PRO A 145 6.40 -0.68 -5.45
C PRO A 145 6.21 0.39 -4.37
N SER A 146 5.12 1.17 -4.42
CA SER A 146 4.87 2.17 -3.37
C SER A 146 4.54 1.56 -2.02
N ASN A 147 3.99 0.34 -2.00
CA ASN A 147 3.55 -0.38 -0.82
C ASN A 147 4.62 -1.32 -0.25
N PHE A 148 5.80 -1.37 -0.86
CA PHE A 148 6.99 -2.00 -0.28
C PHE A 148 7.90 -0.92 0.31
N LEU A 149 8.31 -1.13 1.56
CA LEU A 149 9.17 -0.23 2.31
C LEU A 149 10.47 -0.93 2.72
N ILE A 150 11.60 -0.33 2.37
CA ILE A 150 12.89 -0.69 2.97
C ILE A 150 12.94 -0.06 4.36
N CYS A 151 12.98 -0.92 5.37
CA CYS A 151 12.98 -0.51 6.76
C CYS A 151 14.41 -0.21 7.25
N PRO A 152 14.58 0.46 8.40
CA PRO A 152 15.90 0.78 8.96
C PRO A 152 16.78 -0.44 9.25
N ASP A 153 16.17 -1.60 9.50
CA ASP A 153 16.85 -2.89 9.68
C ASP A 153 17.27 -3.55 8.35
N GLY A 154 17.03 -2.89 7.22
CA GLY A 154 17.39 -3.34 5.87
C GLY A 154 16.40 -4.33 5.24
N LYS A 155 15.37 -4.77 5.98
CA LYS A 155 14.33 -5.68 5.48
C LYS A 155 13.27 -4.93 4.69
N ILE A 156 12.66 -5.62 3.73
CA ILE A 156 11.47 -5.12 3.04
C ILE A 156 10.22 -5.59 3.78
N ARG A 157 9.32 -4.64 4.04
CA ARG A 157 7.98 -4.86 4.61
C ARG A 157 6.93 -4.20 3.73
N LEU A 158 5.70 -4.65 3.87
CA LEU A 158 4.53 -4.10 3.22
C LEU A 158 3.94 -2.95 4.05
N CYS A 159 3.08 -2.16 3.43
CA CYS A 159 2.20 -1.18 4.07
C CYS A 159 0.90 -1.06 3.26
N ASP A 160 -0.09 -0.36 3.82
CA ASP A 160 -1.37 -0.07 3.14
C ASP A 160 -2.26 -1.30 2.92
N PHE A 161 -2.74 -1.86 4.04
CA PHE A 161 -3.57 -3.06 4.09
C PHE A 161 -5.07 -2.79 3.84
N GLU A 162 -5.41 -1.71 3.13
CA GLU A 162 -6.82 -1.35 2.87
C GLU A 162 -7.54 -2.39 2.01
N GLY A 163 -6.83 -3.00 1.06
CA GLY A 163 -7.34 -4.08 0.19
C GLY A 163 -7.04 -5.48 0.67
N ALA A 164 -6.51 -5.63 1.90
CA ALA A 164 -6.12 -6.93 2.39
C ALA A 164 -7.31 -7.79 2.82
N TYR A 165 -7.14 -9.09 2.66
CA TYR A 165 -8.18 -10.09 2.85
C TYR A 165 -7.62 -11.37 3.49
N PRO A 166 -8.13 -11.79 4.65
CA PRO A 166 -7.82 -13.10 5.22
C PRO A 166 -8.48 -14.21 4.39
N GLU A 167 -7.74 -15.25 4.03
CA GLU A 167 -8.26 -16.32 3.17
C GLU A 167 -9.37 -17.17 3.78
N ASP A 168 -9.48 -17.15 5.11
CA ASP A 168 -10.53 -17.83 5.87
C ASP A 168 -11.76 -16.95 6.12
N GLU A 169 -11.72 -15.67 5.71
CA GLU A 169 -12.89 -14.81 5.74
C GLU A 169 -13.92 -15.25 4.67
N PRO A 170 -15.23 -15.20 4.95
CA PRO A 170 -16.25 -15.49 3.93
C PRO A 170 -16.27 -14.45 2.81
N ALA A 171 -16.29 -14.91 1.56
CA ALA A 171 -16.24 -14.04 0.36
C ALA A 171 -17.44 -13.08 0.27
N GLU A 172 -18.58 -13.46 0.85
CA GLU A 172 -19.81 -12.67 0.85
C GLU A 172 -19.69 -11.37 1.66
N LEU A 173 -18.73 -11.29 2.59
CA LEU A 173 -18.47 -10.07 3.36
C LEU A 173 -17.75 -9.00 2.54
N TRP A 174 -17.12 -9.37 1.44
CA TRP A 174 -16.31 -8.46 0.64
C TRP A 174 -17.12 -7.41 -0.13
N GLY A 175 -18.20 -7.82 -0.79
CA GLY A 175 -19.06 -6.89 -1.53
C GLY A 175 -19.58 -5.73 -0.66
N PRO A 176 -20.14 -5.98 0.54
CA PRO A 176 -20.49 -4.94 1.49
C PRO A 176 -19.32 -4.05 1.90
N LEU A 177 -18.12 -4.61 2.12
CA LEU A 177 -16.93 -3.82 2.46
C LEU A 177 -16.54 -2.83 1.36
N VAL A 178 -16.62 -3.25 0.11
CA VAL A 178 -16.33 -2.36 -1.04
C VAL A 178 -17.37 -1.24 -1.16
N ASN A 179 -18.65 -1.56 -0.92
CA ASN A 179 -19.78 -0.63 -1.08
C ASN A 179 -19.96 0.36 0.10
N ASP A 180 -20.00 -0.13 1.35
CA ASP A 180 -20.29 0.69 2.53
C ASP A 180 -19.11 1.58 2.93
N LEU A 181 -17.90 1.22 2.52
CA LEU A 181 -16.69 1.97 2.86
C LEU A 181 -16.31 3.02 1.80
N GLY A 182 -17.13 3.30 0.80
CA GLY A 182 -16.80 4.30 -0.22
C GLY A 182 -15.57 3.92 -1.07
N GLY A 183 -15.46 2.62 -1.38
CA GLY A 183 -14.40 2.04 -2.19
C GLY A 183 -13.15 1.69 -1.39
N ILE A 184 -12.72 0.44 -1.48
CA ILE A 184 -11.30 0.12 -1.30
C ILE A 184 -10.61 0.66 -2.57
N ALA A 185 -9.61 1.53 -2.40
CA ALA A 185 -8.90 2.11 -3.53
C ALA A 185 -7.84 1.12 -4.03
N TYR A 186 -8.01 0.62 -5.26
CA TYR A 186 -7.01 -0.20 -5.92
C TYR A 186 -6.26 0.59 -6.99
N THR A 187 -5.08 0.08 -7.34
CA THR A 187 -4.34 0.60 -8.50
C THR A 187 -4.53 -0.33 -9.69
N ASP A 188 -5.42 0.06 -10.63
CA ASP A 188 -5.78 -0.73 -11.82
C ASP A 188 -4.55 -1.33 -12.54
N ARG A 189 -3.43 -0.59 -12.59
CA ARG A 189 -2.17 -0.98 -13.28
C ARG A 189 -1.59 -2.34 -12.91
N TYR A 190 -1.85 -2.81 -11.69
CA TYR A 190 -1.29 -4.06 -11.18
C TYR A 190 -2.30 -5.21 -11.19
N GLN A 191 -3.52 -4.99 -11.69
CA GLN A 191 -4.59 -5.98 -11.66
C GLN A 191 -4.52 -6.95 -12.86
N SER A 192 -4.90 -8.20 -12.58
CA SER A 192 -5.13 -9.23 -13.58
C SER A 192 -6.34 -8.90 -14.47
N LYS A 193 -6.40 -9.48 -15.68
CA LYS A 193 -7.41 -9.16 -16.70
C LYS A 193 -8.87 -9.36 -16.24
N HIS A 194 -9.10 -10.30 -15.33
CA HIS A 194 -10.43 -10.75 -14.92
C HIS A 194 -10.81 -10.28 -13.52
N ARG A 195 -10.09 -9.31 -12.95
CA ARG A 195 -10.33 -8.82 -11.60
C ARG A 195 -11.71 -8.16 -11.51
N ASP A 196 -12.60 -8.79 -10.75
CA ASP A 196 -13.87 -8.22 -10.30
C ASP A 196 -13.63 -7.56 -8.92
N GLU A 197 -13.86 -6.25 -8.83
CA GLU A 197 -13.67 -5.49 -7.59
C GLU A 197 -14.60 -5.97 -6.45
N TYR A 198 -15.73 -6.59 -6.78
CA TYR A 198 -16.70 -7.14 -5.84
C TYR A 198 -16.38 -8.57 -5.38
N ILE A 199 -15.26 -9.15 -5.84
CA ILE A 199 -14.75 -10.44 -5.38
C ILE A 199 -13.44 -10.21 -4.61
N PRO A 200 -13.18 -10.91 -3.49
CA PRO A 200 -11.92 -10.76 -2.76
C PRO A 200 -10.67 -11.03 -3.61
N PRO A 201 -9.52 -10.39 -3.31
CA PRO A 201 -8.25 -10.68 -3.96
C PRO A 201 -7.79 -12.08 -3.63
N THR A 202 -7.14 -12.71 -4.61
CA THR A 202 -6.55 -14.03 -4.47
C THR A 202 -5.04 -13.94 -4.39
N ARG A 203 -4.36 -15.00 -3.93
CA ARG A 203 -2.89 -15.09 -3.99
C ARG A 203 -2.35 -14.84 -5.39
N ASN A 204 -3.06 -15.31 -6.42
CA ASN A 204 -2.65 -15.14 -7.81
C ASN A 204 -2.71 -13.68 -8.25
N ASP A 205 -3.65 -12.88 -7.72
CA ASP A 205 -3.70 -11.44 -7.97
C ASP A 205 -2.47 -10.74 -7.39
N ASP A 206 -2.06 -11.08 -6.17
CA ASP A 206 -0.83 -10.57 -5.55
C ASP A 206 0.43 -10.99 -6.34
N TRP A 207 0.52 -12.23 -6.80
CA TRP A 207 1.64 -12.70 -7.62
C TRP A 207 1.71 -11.97 -8.96
N TYR A 208 0.57 -11.78 -9.63
CA TYR A 208 0.49 -11.01 -10.86
C TYR A 208 1.01 -9.58 -10.66
N ALA A 209 0.50 -8.90 -9.63
CA ALA A 209 0.89 -7.56 -9.25
C ALA A 209 2.38 -7.47 -8.87
N LEU A 210 2.92 -8.51 -8.21
CA LEU A 210 4.35 -8.62 -7.91
C LEU A 210 5.18 -8.77 -9.19
N ALA A 211 4.72 -9.54 -10.18
CA ALA A 211 5.44 -9.70 -11.45
C ALA A 211 5.55 -8.37 -12.22
N ILE A 212 4.48 -7.56 -12.23
CA ILE A 212 4.52 -6.19 -12.76
C ILE A 212 5.49 -5.31 -11.93
N SER A 213 5.46 -5.40 -10.60
CA SER A 213 6.37 -4.65 -9.73
C SER A 213 7.84 -5.01 -9.94
N VAL A 214 8.15 -6.29 -10.19
CA VAL A 214 9.51 -6.75 -10.53
C VAL A 214 9.92 -6.29 -11.93
N TRP A 215 8.99 -6.21 -12.89
CA TRP A 215 9.26 -5.57 -14.18
C TRP A 215 9.66 -4.10 -14.00
N GLU A 216 8.96 -3.33 -13.15
CA GLU A 216 9.34 -1.94 -12.85
C GLU A 216 10.72 -1.85 -12.18
N LEU A 217 11.03 -2.76 -11.26
CA LEU A 217 12.36 -2.85 -10.61
C LEU A 217 13.50 -3.05 -11.62
N TYR A 218 13.31 -3.93 -12.61
CA TYR A 218 14.37 -4.26 -13.56
C TYR A 218 14.50 -3.25 -14.71
N THR A 219 13.40 -2.60 -15.09
CA THR A 219 13.38 -1.60 -16.18
C THR A 219 13.59 -0.17 -15.70
N GLY A 220 13.32 0.12 -14.42
CA GLY A 220 13.27 1.47 -13.87
C GLY A 220 12.11 2.32 -14.39
N LYS A 221 11.16 1.71 -15.12
CA LYS A 221 10.00 2.39 -15.71
C LYS A 221 8.74 2.13 -14.87
N THR A 222 7.79 3.04 -14.98
CA THR A 222 6.43 2.83 -14.47
C THR A 222 5.63 2.01 -15.49
N ALA A 223 4.96 0.94 -15.05
CA ALA A 223 4.16 0.12 -15.93
C ALA A 223 3.02 0.94 -16.55
N PHE A 224 2.81 0.78 -17.87
CA PHE A 224 1.69 1.38 -18.61
C PHE A 224 1.60 2.92 -18.57
N ASP A 225 2.69 3.62 -18.23
CA ASP A 225 2.74 5.09 -18.10
C ASP A 225 2.38 5.83 -19.41
N SER A 226 2.49 5.15 -20.55
CA SER A 226 2.10 5.68 -21.87
C SER A 226 0.59 5.70 -22.11
N ILE A 227 -0.21 5.04 -21.27
CA ILE A 227 -1.67 4.96 -21.42
C ILE A 227 -2.33 6.09 -20.64
N SER A 228 -2.89 7.06 -21.35
CA SER A 228 -3.27 8.36 -20.79
C SER A 228 -4.61 8.41 -20.05
N THR A 229 -5.45 7.36 -20.12
CA THR A 229 -6.75 7.33 -19.42
C THR A 229 -7.04 5.96 -18.84
N THR A 230 -7.77 5.92 -17.71
CA THR A 230 -8.22 4.68 -17.06
C THR A 230 -9.06 3.82 -18.00
N GLU A 231 -9.92 4.43 -18.82
CA GLU A 231 -10.74 3.70 -19.81
C GLU A 231 -9.87 2.97 -20.84
N LYS A 232 -8.88 3.67 -21.42
CA LYS A 232 -7.93 3.05 -22.37
C LYS A 232 -7.10 1.97 -21.70
N PHE A 233 -6.76 2.14 -20.43
CA PHE A 233 -6.02 1.15 -19.68
C PHE A 233 -6.85 -0.12 -19.46
N ARG A 234 -8.14 0.02 -19.10
CA ARG A 234 -9.07 -1.11 -18.98
C ARG A 234 -9.29 -1.83 -20.30
N ASP A 235 -9.41 -1.08 -21.40
CA ASP A 235 -9.51 -1.68 -22.74
C ASP A 235 -8.23 -2.41 -23.12
N HIS A 236 -7.05 -1.86 -22.82
CA HIS A 236 -5.77 -2.54 -22.98
C HIS A 236 -5.71 -3.85 -22.17
N GLN A 237 -6.08 -3.82 -20.89
CA GLN A 237 -6.12 -5.02 -20.04
C GLN A 237 -7.05 -6.11 -20.61
N ARG A 238 -8.22 -5.73 -21.15
CA ARG A 238 -9.16 -6.67 -21.79
C ARG A 238 -8.55 -7.41 -22.98
N THR A 239 -7.60 -6.81 -23.69
CA THR A 239 -6.88 -7.51 -24.76
C THR A 239 -5.99 -8.64 -24.24
N GLY A 240 -5.60 -8.60 -22.96
CA GLY A 240 -4.62 -9.49 -22.35
C GLY A 240 -3.17 -9.07 -22.59
N GLN A 241 -2.92 -8.00 -23.37
CA GLN A 241 -1.59 -7.41 -23.47
C GLN A 241 -1.12 -6.90 -22.11
N THR A 242 0.20 -6.91 -21.91
CA THR A 242 0.84 -6.44 -20.68
C THR A 242 2.19 -5.81 -21.01
N VAL A 243 3.01 -5.56 -19.98
CA VAL A 243 4.34 -4.98 -20.09
C VAL A 243 5.26 -5.73 -21.05
N ASP A 244 6.13 -4.98 -21.76
CA ASP A 244 7.09 -5.57 -22.71
C ASP A 244 8.23 -6.28 -21.96
N LEU A 245 8.20 -7.61 -21.98
CA LEU A 245 9.22 -8.44 -21.33
C LEU A 245 10.59 -8.38 -22.01
N THR A 246 10.70 -7.88 -23.24
CA THR A 246 12.00 -7.74 -23.92
C THR A 246 12.89 -6.68 -23.26
N GLU A 247 12.29 -5.77 -22.48
CA GLU A 247 13.00 -4.74 -21.72
C GLU A 247 13.77 -5.29 -20.51
N VAL A 248 13.35 -6.44 -19.98
CA VAL A 248 14.04 -7.09 -18.85
C VAL A 248 15.23 -7.89 -19.38
N LYS A 249 16.42 -7.30 -19.33
CA LYS A 249 17.64 -7.92 -19.90
C LYS A 249 18.01 -9.25 -19.25
N ASP A 250 17.81 -9.39 -17.94
CA ASP A 250 18.06 -10.64 -17.22
C ASP A 250 17.07 -11.75 -17.63
N SER A 251 17.59 -12.84 -18.20
CA SER A 251 16.76 -13.90 -18.79
C SER A 251 15.99 -14.70 -17.75
N GLU A 252 16.59 -14.96 -16.59
CA GLU A 252 15.96 -15.73 -15.52
C GLU A 252 14.78 -14.95 -14.93
N THR A 253 14.99 -13.67 -14.60
CA THR A 253 13.92 -12.79 -14.13
C THR A 253 12.84 -12.61 -15.18
N ARG A 254 13.20 -12.46 -16.46
CA ARG A 254 12.23 -12.36 -17.56
C ARG A 254 11.33 -13.59 -17.65
N GLU A 255 11.89 -14.79 -17.54
CA GLU A 255 11.10 -16.03 -17.57
C GLU A 255 10.23 -16.19 -16.33
N TRP A 256 10.74 -15.78 -15.16
CA TRP A 256 9.96 -15.75 -13.93
C TRP A 256 8.74 -14.82 -14.06
N ILE A 257 8.93 -13.59 -14.53
CA ILE A 257 7.83 -12.64 -14.80
C ILE A 257 6.84 -13.25 -15.79
N ARG A 258 7.33 -13.80 -16.91
CA ARG A 258 6.50 -14.44 -17.94
C ARG A 258 5.60 -15.53 -17.36
N LYS A 259 6.16 -16.43 -16.56
CA LYS A 259 5.41 -17.53 -15.95
C LYS A 259 4.25 -17.00 -15.11
N ILE A 260 4.52 -16.08 -14.20
CA ILE A 260 3.52 -15.53 -13.29
C ILE A 260 2.43 -14.74 -14.04
N LEU A 261 2.81 -13.93 -15.02
CA LEU A 261 1.84 -13.17 -15.82
C LEU A 261 0.92 -14.09 -16.64
N ARG A 262 1.42 -15.23 -17.16
CA ARG A 262 0.58 -16.23 -17.84
C ARG A 262 -0.41 -16.91 -16.91
N GLU A 263 -0.03 -17.16 -15.66
CA GLU A 263 -0.94 -17.74 -14.65
C GLU A 263 -2.10 -16.80 -14.31
N GLY A 264 -1.92 -15.48 -14.51
CA GLY A 264 -2.99 -14.47 -14.44
C GLY A 264 -3.58 -14.05 -15.80
N ASP A 265 -3.53 -14.95 -16.80
CA ASP A 265 -4.14 -14.80 -18.14
C ASP A 265 -3.59 -13.66 -19.02
N ALA A 266 -2.35 -13.19 -18.78
CA ALA A 266 -1.69 -12.24 -19.68
C ALA A 266 -1.08 -12.92 -20.92
N LEU A 267 -1.08 -12.19 -22.03
CA LEU A 267 -0.44 -12.54 -23.30
C LEU A 267 1.02 -12.05 -23.28
N VAL A 268 1.95 -12.95 -22.97
CA VAL A 268 3.41 -12.70 -22.81
C VAL A 268 4.31 -13.79 -23.40
#